data_AF-A0A743HJY0-F1
#
_entry.id   AF-A0A743HJY0-F1
#
_cell.length_a   1.000
_cell.length_b   1.000
_cell.length_c   1.000
_cell.angle_alpha   90.00
_cell.angle_beta   90.00
_cell.angle_gamma   90.00
#
_symmetry.space_group_name_H-M   'P 1'
#
loop_
_entity.id
_entity.type
_entity.pdbx_description
1 polymer ?
#
loop_
_entity_poly.entity_id
_entity_poly.type
_entity_poly.pdbx_seq_one_letter_code
_entity_poly.pdbx_strand_id
1 'polypeptide(L)' 'MRMLMTPLRKARLDAKLTIVEVAAIVHCDPGNLSRMERGMQRPSAEIAEKLTNLFGSGLTEIQILYPERFVESRN' A
#
# COMPACT_ATOMS: atom_id res chain seq x y z
N MET A 1 -0.95 -20.42 -4.60
CA MET A 1 -0.27 -19.13 -4.80
C MET A 1 -0.07 -18.49 -3.44
N ARG A 2 1.16 -18.29 -2.97
CA ARG A 2 1.41 -17.65 -1.65
C ARG A 2 0.89 -16.21 -1.73
N MET A 3 -0.09 -15.84 -0.90
CA MET A 3 -0.53 -14.45 -0.84
C MET A 3 0.52 -13.64 -0.10
N LEU A 4 1.38 -12.95 -0.85
CA LEU A 4 2.30 -11.96 -0.32
C LEU A 4 1.49 -10.75 0.15
N MET A 5 1.51 -10.47 1.45
CA MET A 5 0.85 -9.29 2.03
C MET A 5 1.88 -8.17 2.16
N THR A 6 1.79 -7.18 1.27
CA THR A 6 2.59 -5.95 1.40
C THR A 6 2.13 -5.13 2.61
N PRO A 7 3.02 -4.32 3.22
CA PRO A 7 2.65 -3.40 4.28
C PRO A 7 1.50 -2.48 3.90
N LEU A 8 1.49 -1.98 2.66
CA LEU A 8 0.43 -1.12 2.14
C LEU A 8 -0.94 -1.83 2.14
N ARG A 9 -0.98 -3.08 1.66
CA ARG A 9 -2.22 -3.87 1.66
C ARG A 9 -2.70 -4.14 3.08
N LYS A 10 -1.79 -4.43 4.00
CA LYS A 10 -2.09 -4.63 5.42
C LYS A 10 -2.71 -3.37 6.04
N ALA A 11 -2.04 -2.22 5.88
CA ALA A 11 -2.53 -0.94 6.39
C ALA A 11 -3.93 -0.59 5.87
N ARG A 12 -4.21 -0.82 4.58
CA ARG A 12 -5.55 -0.61 4.02
C ARG A 12 -6.60 -1.51 4.68
N LEU A 13 -6.30 -2.80 4.82
CA LEU A 13 -7.24 -3.76 5.42
C LEU A 13 -7.50 -3.46 6.90
N ASP A 14 -6.46 -3.06 7.65
CA ASP A 14 -6.58 -2.67 9.05
C ASP A 14 -7.44 -1.40 9.20
N ALA A 15 -7.32 -0.45 8.25
CA ALA A 15 -8.17 0.74 8.16
C ALA A 15 -9.59 0.46 7.63
N LYS A 16 -9.89 -0.79 7.22
CA LYS A 16 -11.17 -1.21 6.62
C LYS A 16 -11.60 -0.39 5.39
N LEU A 17 -10.63 0.13 4.65
CA LEU A 17 -10.89 0.89 3.42
C LEU A 17 -10.84 -0.01 2.18
N THR A 18 -11.67 0.29 1.20
CA THR A 18 -11.61 -0.30 -0.13
C THR A 18 -10.49 0.32 -0.96
N ILE A 19 -10.05 -0.38 -2.01
CA ILE A 19 -9.05 0.17 -2.95
C ILE A 19 -9.57 1.47 -3.59
N VAL A 20 -10.87 1.55 -3.90
CA VAL A 20 -11.47 2.72 -4.54
C VAL A 20 -11.45 3.94 -3.61
N GLU A 21 -11.78 3.76 -2.33
CA GLU A 21 -11.74 4.84 -1.34
C GLU A 21 -10.32 5.38 -1.16
N VAL A 22 -9.34 4.51 -0.96
CA VAL A 22 -7.93 4.94 -0.81
C VAL A 22 -7.44 5.63 -2.08
N ALA A 23 -7.72 5.06 -3.25
CA ALA A 23 -7.32 5.63 -4.54
C ALA A 23 -7.91 7.03 -4.75
N ALA A 24 -9.17 7.25 -4.35
CA ALA A 24 -9.80 8.56 -4.37
C ALA A 24 -9.12 9.55 -3.41
N ILE A 25 -8.80 9.13 -2.17
CA ILE A 25 -8.16 9.97 -1.15
C ILE A 25 -6.75 10.41 -1.58
N VAL A 26 -5.94 9.49 -2.13
CA VAL A 26 -4.57 9.81 -2.56
C VAL A 26 -4.46 10.28 -4.01
N HIS A 27 -5.61 10.45 -4.68
CA HIS A 27 -5.73 10.89 -6.07
C HIS A 27 -4.91 10.04 -7.06
N CYS A 28 -5.13 8.72 -7.04
CA CYS A 28 -4.55 7.80 -8.01
C CYS A 28 -5.60 6.85 -8.59
N ASP A 29 -5.23 6.10 -9.63
CA ASP A 29 -6.10 5.08 -10.22
C ASP A 29 -6.21 3.82 -9.33
N PRO A 30 -7.41 3.26 -9.09
CA PRO A 30 -7.59 2.03 -8.32
C PRO A 30 -6.79 0.84 -8.84
N GLY A 31 -6.64 0.72 -10.17
CA GLY A 31 -5.81 -0.31 -10.79
C GLY A 31 -4.33 -0.13 -10.44
N ASN A 32 -3.86 1.12 -10.41
CA ASN A 32 -2.51 1.45 -9.96
C ASN A 32 -2.30 1.06 -8.49
N LEU A 33 -3.22 1.44 -7.59
CA LEU A 33 -3.15 1.05 -6.18
C LEU A 33 -3.16 -0.47 -5.98
N SER A 34 -3.99 -1.18 -6.74
CA SER A 34 -4.01 -2.65 -6.74
C SER A 34 -2.66 -3.27 -7.14
N ARG A 35 -1.95 -2.67 -8.10
CA ARG A 35 -0.59 -3.12 -8.47
C ARG A 35 0.43 -2.81 -7.39
N MET A 36 0.33 -1.64 -6.75
CA MET A 36 1.18 -1.25 -5.61
C MET A 36 1.03 -2.21 -4.43
N GLU A 37 -0.20 -2.58 -4.06
CA GLU A 37 -0.49 -3.53 -2.98
C GLU A 37 0.04 -4.95 -3.22
N ARG A 38 0.41 -5.26 -4.47
CA ARG A 38 1.01 -6.54 -4.86
C ARG A 38 2.51 -6.43 -5.14
N GLY A 39 3.11 -5.25 -4.94
CA GLY A 39 4.51 -4.99 -5.23
C GLY A 39 4.86 -4.98 -6.72
N MET A 40 3.87 -4.94 -7.62
CA MET A 40 4.10 -4.94 -9.07
C MET A 40 4.36 -3.54 -9.62
N GLN A 41 3.95 -2.52 -8.88
CA GLN A 41 4.17 -1.13 -9.22
C GLN A 41 4.79 -0.42 -8.02
N ARG A 42 5.90 0.28 -8.27
CA ARG A 42 6.47 1.19 -7.29
C ARG A 42 5.79 2.57 -7.42
N PRO A 43 5.24 3.15 -6.34
CA PRO A 43 4.70 4.51 -6.36
C PRO A 43 5.78 5.56 -6.57
N SER A 44 5.35 6.77 -6.96
CA SER A 44 6.17 7.97 -6.83
C SER A 44 6.33 8.36 -5.35
N ALA A 45 7.32 9.20 -5.05
CA ALA A 45 7.50 9.74 -3.71
C ALA A 45 6.25 10.47 -3.20
N GLU A 46 5.60 11.27 -4.05
CA GLU A 46 4.36 12.00 -3.70
C GLU A 46 3.21 11.04 -3.29
N ILE A 47 3.02 9.95 -4.01
CA ILE A 47 1.99 8.96 -3.65
C ILE A 47 2.38 8.23 -2.36
N ALA A 48 3.66 7.92 -2.17
CA ALA A 48 4.15 7.29 -0.95
C ALA A 48 3.94 8.19 0.28
N GLU A 49 4.18 9.50 0.16
CA GLU A 49 3.90 10.50 1.19
C GLU A 49 2.40 10.55 1.52
N LYS A 50 1.52 10.68 0.51
CA LYS A 50 0.06 10.69 0.70
C LYS A 50 -0.46 9.44 1.42
N LEU A 51 0.05 8.28 1.02
CA LEU A 51 -0.29 7.00 1.66
C LEU A 51 0.21 6.93 3.11
N THR A 52 1.42 7.43 3.37
CA THR A 52 1.99 7.52 4.72
C THR A 52 1.14 8.44 5.60
N ASN A 53 0.73 9.60 5.08
CA ASN A 53 -0.13 10.55 5.80
C ASN A 53 -1.53 9.97 6.07
N LEU A 54 -2.08 9.19 5.13
CA LEU A 54 -3.39 8.54 5.30
C LEU A 54 -3.37 7.45 6.39
N PHE A 55 -2.33 6.62 6.41
CA PHE A 55 -2.25 5.47 7.34
C PHE A 55 -1.47 5.77 8.63
N GLY A 56 -0.83 6.93 8.72
CA GLY A 56 -0.12 7.41 9.90
C GLY A 56 1.02 6.48 10.34
N SER A 57 1.19 6.35 11.65
CA SER A 57 2.29 5.58 12.26
C SER A 57 2.30 4.08 11.92
N GLY A 58 1.23 3.55 11.33
CA GLY A 58 1.14 2.15 10.90
C GLY A 58 1.87 1.82 9.59
N LEU A 59 2.29 2.83 8.82
CA LEU A 59 2.93 2.64 7.52
C LEU A 59 3.91 3.78 7.21
N THR A 60 5.11 3.44 6.75
CA THR A 60 6.14 4.42 6.37
C THR A 60 6.41 4.41 4.88
N GLU A 61 6.96 5.50 4.34
CA GLU A 61 7.37 5.58 2.93
C GLU A 61 8.34 4.47 2.52
N ILE A 62 9.29 4.10 3.39
CA ILE A 62 10.25 3.03 3.11
C ILE A 62 9.52 1.68 2.91
N GLN A 63 8.49 1.40 3.71
CA GLN A 63 7.69 0.18 3.57
C GLN A 63 6.82 0.19 2.31
N ILE A 64 6.44 1.37 1.81
CA ILE A 64 5.67 1.53 0.57
C ILE A 64 6.58 1.42 -0.66
N LEU A 65 7.76 2.03 -0.61
CA LEU A 65 8.72 2.08 -1.72
C LEU A 65 9.50 0.78 -1.90
N TYR A 66 9.71 0.04 -0.80
CA TYR A 66 10.46 -1.22 -0.75
C TYR A 66 9.68 -2.31 0.00
N PRO A 67 8.47 -2.66 -0.47
CA PRO A 67 7.58 -3.58 0.26
C PRO A 67 8.20 -4.96 0.45
N GLU A 68 9.05 -5.43 -0.47
CA GLU A 68 9.76 -6.71 -0.44
C GLU A 68 10.59 -6.93 0.83
N ARG A 69 11.03 -5.84 1.49
CA ARG A 69 11.79 -5.89 2.75
C ARG A 69 10.91 -6.19 3.97
N PHE A 70 9.59 -6.12 3.82
CA PHE A 70 8.62 -6.13 4.91
C PHE A 70 7.40 -7.03 4.63
N VAL A 71 7.45 -7.85 3.58
CA VAL A 71 6.34 -8.75 3.24
C VAL A 71 6.25 -9.86 4.29
N GLU A 72 5.10 -9.98 4.94
CA GLU A 72 4.79 -11.14 5.76
C GLU A 72 4.40 -12.31 4.85
N SER A 73 5.12 -13.42 4.99
CA SER A 73 4.66 -14.70 4.46
C SER A 73 3.60 -15.26 5.40
N ARG A 74 2.31 -15.10 5.08
CA ARG A 74 1.27 -15.90 5.74
C ARG A 74 1.46 -17.36 5.32
N ASN A 75 1.70 -18.23 6.29
CA ASN A 75 1.66 -19.68 6.15
C ASN A 75 0.22 -20.16 6.27
#